data_AF-A2D9V6-F1
#
_entry.id   AF-A2D9V6-F1
#
_cell.length_a   1.000
_cell.length_b   1.000
_cell.length_c   1.000
_cell.angle_alpha   90.00
_cell.angle_beta   90.00
_cell.angle_gamma   90.00
#
_symmetry.space_group_name_H-M   'P 1'
#
loop_
_entity.id
_entity.type
_entity.pdbx_description
1 polymer ?
#
loop_
_entity_poly.entity_id
_entity_poly.type
_entity_poly.pdbx_seq_one_letter_code
_entity_poly.pdbx_strand_id
1 'polypeptide(L)'
;MSDQDIHPNKYSELRSIYGYYIDSYNALYQLKTDNEEELNKIYKMIKANLIDSKKFHPKNIMEDILGIIQFNNRYTKSYLSLAKLIYDEYHVEGVINIYYVPDFLFYKEYGIKLDKSGFFGNHDLENLDIHSENTIYRAIMYNDLESFIIFTERDGFDKNQKLKSKLYPYTGKGYSLLELCCYHGAVDCFKLLRTKFNSEITQRCLELSVLGGNQEIMSECLKYQKPDYDCMEYAIISHNIDFVTFLMNEYNIKILLMECGWYNNLDSFLVYFDQTNNFNECFVYSSEFNIISLCEYFLSLGANINEKGDWEEPLFILLQIIIAKK
;
A
#
# COMPACT_ATOMS: atom_id res chain seq x y z
N MET A 1 -43.22 20.80 -0.98
CA MET A 1 -42.53 19.61 -1.50
C MET A 1 -41.37 20.13 -2.30
N SER A 2 -40.22 20.28 -1.66
CA SER A 2 -38.98 20.64 -2.34
C SER A 2 -38.47 19.38 -2.99
N ASP A 3 -38.38 19.38 -4.31
CA ASP A 3 -37.64 18.39 -5.08
C ASP A 3 -36.21 18.35 -4.53
N GLN A 4 -35.94 17.34 -3.70
CA GLN A 4 -34.58 16.90 -3.46
C GLN A 4 -34.15 16.27 -4.78
N ASP A 5 -33.46 17.05 -5.61
CA ASP A 5 -32.66 16.50 -6.71
C ASP A 5 -31.73 15.46 -6.08
N ILE A 6 -32.10 14.19 -6.23
CA ILE A 6 -31.24 13.06 -5.93
C ILE A 6 -30.14 13.12 -6.98
N HIS A 7 -29.10 13.91 -6.70
CA HIS A 7 -27.87 13.84 -7.47
C HIS A 7 -27.46 12.37 -7.49
N PRO A 8 -27.34 11.73 -8.67
CA PRO A 8 -26.69 10.44 -8.76
C PRO A 8 -25.34 10.58 -8.06
N ASN A 9 -25.07 9.70 -7.09
CA ASN A 9 -23.83 9.74 -6.34
C ASN A 9 -22.66 9.61 -7.33
N LYS A 10 -21.96 10.72 -7.63
CA LYS A 10 -20.88 10.79 -8.65
C LYS A 10 -19.82 9.75 -8.35
N TYR A 11 -19.54 9.53 -7.07
CA TYR A 11 -18.70 8.45 -6.60
C TYR A 11 -19.17 7.09 -7.10
N SER A 12 -20.43 6.73 -6.91
CA SER A 12 -20.97 5.42 -7.32
C SER A 12 -20.89 5.21 -8.84
N GLU A 13 -21.10 6.26 -9.63
CA GLU A 13 -20.97 6.19 -11.09
C GLU A 13 -19.51 5.95 -11.50
N LEU A 14 -18.57 6.77 -11.03
CA LEU A 14 -17.15 6.64 -11.36
C LEU A 14 -16.55 5.34 -10.82
N ARG A 15 -16.95 4.92 -9.61
CA ARG A 15 -16.57 3.65 -9.00
C ARG A 15 -17.03 2.45 -9.82
N SER A 16 -18.19 2.54 -10.45
CA SER A 16 -18.71 1.52 -11.38
C SER A 16 -17.91 1.50 -12.69
N ILE A 17 -17.68 2.67 -13.31
CA ILE A 17 -16.90 2.80 -14.55
C ILE A 17 -15.48 2.26 -14.37
N TYR A 18 -14.84 2.57 -13.24
CA TYR A 18 -13.46 2.21 -12.93
C TYR A 18 -13.33 1.00 -12.00
N GLY A 19 -14.41 0.23 -11.80
CA GLY A 19 -14.41 -0.95 -10.93
C GLY A 19 -13.33 -1.96 -11.30
N TYR A 20 -13.08 -2.16 -12.59
CA TYR A 20 -12.00 -3.05 -13.07
C TYR A 20 -10.62 -2.69 -12.51
N TYR A 21 -10.34 -1.40 -12.30
CA TYR A 21 -9.07 -0.91 -11.76
C TYR A 21 -9.07 -1.04 -10.24
N ILE A 22 -10.12 -0.48 -9.62
CA ILE A 22 -10.23 -0.40 -8.16
C ILE A 22 -10.27 -1.79 -7.53
N ASP A 23 -11.08 -2.70 -8.07
CA ASP A 23 -11.20 -4.05 -7.53
C ASP A 23 -9.91 -4.86 -7.72
N SER A 24 -9.16 -4.60 -8.81
CA SER A 24 -7.87 -5.26 -9.06
C SER A 24 -6.79 -4.83 -8.08
N TYR A 25 -6.64 -3.52 -7.83
CA TYR A 25 -5.66 -3.04 -6.86
C TYR A 25 -6.09 -3.29 -5.41
N ASN A 26 -7.39 -3.23 -5.09
CA ASN A 26 -7.87 -3.65 -3.77
C ASN A 26 -7.49 -5.11 -3.47
N ALA A 27 -7.63 -6.02 -4.45
CA ALA A 27 -7.21 -7.41 -4.27
C ALA A 27 -5.69 -7.58 -4.08
N LEU A 28 -4.89 -6.73 -4.70
CA LEU A 28 -3.43 -6.75 -4.55
C LEU A 28 -2.98 -6.23 -3.17
N TYR A 29 -3.46 -5.05 -2.77
CA TYR A 29 -3.06 -4.42 -1.51
C TYR A 29 -3.67 -5.11 -0.28
N GLN A 30 -4.85 -5.72 -0.41
CA GLN A 30 -5.50 -6.46 0.67
C GLN A 30 -5.21 -7.97 0.64
N LEU A 31 -4.23 -8.42 -0.14
CA LEU A 31 -3.89 -9.84 -0.27
C LEU A 31 -3.54 -10.44 1.10
N LYS A 32 -4.20 -11.56 1.45
CA LYS A 32 -4.05 -12.24 2.74
C LYS A 32 -3.92 -13.76 2.62
N THR A 33 -3.35 -14.25 1.52
CA THR A 33 -3.30 -15.68 1.22
C THR A 33 -1.96 -16.10 0.62
N ASP A 34 -1.51 -17.29 0.99
CA ASP A 34 -0.41 -18.03 0.35
C ASP A 34 -0.96 -19.21 -0.49
N ASN A 35 -2.28 -19.35 -0.59
CA ASN A 35 -2.92 -20.44 -1.34
C ASN A 35 -2.77 -20.21 -2.85
N GLU A 36 -2.13 -21.16 -3.54
CA GLU A 36 -1.85 -21.06 -4.97
C GLU A 36 -3.11 -20.93 -5.84
N GLU A 37 -4.23 -21.59 -5.49
CA GLU A 37 -5.48 -21.48 -6.24
C GLU A 37 -6.11 -20.09 -6.13
N GLU A 38 -6.06 -19.49 -4.94
CA GLU A 38 -6.54 -18.12 -4.70
C GLU A 38 -5.65 -17.10 -5.40
N LEU A 39 -4.32 -17.25 -5.31
CA LEU A 39 -3.37 -16.41 -6.04
C LEU A 39 -3.60 -16.47 -7.55
N ASN A 40 -3.87 -17.66 -8.09
CA ASN A 40 -4.20 -17.82 -9.51
C ASN A 40 -5.51 -17.12 -9.90
N LYS A 41 -6.49 -17.01 -9.01
CA LYS A 41 -7.72 -16.21 -9.27
C LYS A 41 -7.40 -14.73 -9.32
N ILE A 42 -6.59 -14.23 -8.38
CA ILE A 42 -6.14 -12.83 -8.35
C ILE A 42 -5.35 -12.51 -9.63
N TYR A 43 -4.40 -13.38 -10.01
CA TYR A 43 -3.63 -13.23 -11.25
C TYR A 43 -4.53 -13.14 -12.49
N LYS A 44 -5.49 -14.07 -12.64
CA LYS A 44 -6.41 -14.08 -13.79
C LYS A 44 -7.25 -12.80 -13.87
N MET A 45 -7.69 -12.28 -12.72
CA MET A 45 -8.44 -11.03 -12.66
C MET A 45 -7.57 -9.84 -13.11
N ILE A 46 -6.37 -9.70 -12.55
CA ILE A 46 -5.41 -8.64 -12.92
C ILE A 46 -5.10 -8.69 -14.41
N LYS A 47 -4.78 -9.90 -14.90
CA LYS A 47 -4.50 -10.15 -16.31
C LYS A 47 -5.64 -9.69 -17.21
N ALA A 48 -6.87 -10.16 -16.96
CA ALA A 48 -8.02 -9.82 -17.79
C ALA A 48 -8.37 -8.32 -17.73
N ASN A 49 -8.33 -7.73 -16.53
CA ASN A 49 -8.79 -6.36 -16.30
C ASN A 49 -7.76 -5.30 -16.73
N LEU A 50 -6.47 -5.55 -16.47
CA LEU A 50 -5.42 -4.53 -16.60
C LEU A 50 -4.49 -4.78 -17.81
N ILE A 51 -4.12 -6.03 -18.07
CA ILE A 51 -3.09 -6.36 -19.06
C ILE A 51 -3.70 -6.69 -20.43
N ASP A 52 -4.56 -7.71 -20.51
CA ASP A 52 -5.14 -8.19 -21.77
C ASP A 52 -6.12 -7.18 -22.37
N SER A 53 -6.71 -6.32 -21.53
CA SER A 53 -7.49 -5.15 -21.95
C SER A 53 -6.65 -4.05 -22.61
N LYS A 54 -5.32 -4.21 -22.64
CA LYS A 54 -4.31 -3.27 -23.17
C LYS A 54 -4.36 -1.89 -22.51
N LYS A 55 -4.86 -1.83 -21.28
CA LYS A 55 -4.90 -0.59 -20.50
C LYS A 55 -3.56 -0.30 -19.84
N PHE A 56 -2.85 -1.34 -19.41
CA PHE A 56 -1.57 -1.23 -18.70
C PHE A 56 -0.52 -2.14 -19.28
N HIS A 57 0.74 -1.69 -19.25
CA HIS A 57 1.87 -2.50 -19.66
C HIS A 57 2.20 -3.52 -18.55
N PRO A 58 2.47 -4.80 -18.87
CA PRO A 58 2.80 -5.83 -17.86
C PRO A 58 3.92 -5.43 -16.90
N LYS A 59 4.91 -4.70 -17.42
CA LYS A 59 6.02 -4.14 -16.64
C LYS A 59 5.53 -3.28 -15.46
N ASN A 60 4.61 -2.35 -15.70
CA ASN A 60 4.13 -1.43 -14.66
C ASN A 60 3.37 -2.21 -13.57
N ILE A 61 2.54 -3.19 -13.97
CA ILE A 61 1.81 -4.04 -13.02
C ILE A 61 2.78 -4.86 -12.17
N MET A 62 3.85 -5.37 -12.77
CA MET A 62 4.90 -6.08 -12.04
C MET A 62 5.65 -5.16 -11.05
N GLU A 63 5.95 -3.92 -11.45
CA GLU A 63 6.54 -2.89 -10.57
C GLU A 63 5.64 -2.58 -9.39
N ASP A 64 4.34 -2.38 -9.63
CA ASP A 64 3.34 -2.15 -8.57
C ASP A 64 3.29 -3.32 -7.58
N ILE A 65 3.18 -4.55 -8.07
CA ILE A 65 3.13 -5.77 -7.24
C ILE A 65 4.36 -5.87 -6.32
N LEU A 66 5.55 -5.60 -6.87
CA LEU A 66 6.79 -5.65 -6.11
C LEU A 66 6.87 -4.51 -5.09
N GLY A 67 6.36 -3.32 -5.42
CA GLY A 67 6.30 -2.16 -4.53
C GLY A 67 5.41 -2.38 -3.30
N ILE A 68 4.36 -3.20 -3.40
CA ILE A 68 3.45 -3.52 -2.28
C ILE A 68 4.14 -4.29 -1.15
N ILE A 69 5.18 -5.07 -1.46
CA ILE A 69 5.82 -6.00 -0.51
C ILE A 69 6.21 -5.30 0.80
N GLN A 70 6.73 -4.08 0.76
CA GLN A 70 7.17 -3.37 1.98
C GLN A 70 6.02 -3.05 2.96
N PHE A 71 4.78 -2.97 2.47
CA PHE A 71 3.60 -2.63 3.27
C PHE A 71 2.79 -3.87 3.69
N ASN A 72 3.05 -5.02 3.06
CA ASN A 72 2.39 -6.27 3.37
C ASN A 72 3.36 -7.46 3.32
N ASN A 73 4.52 -7.32 3.99
CA ASN A 73 5.66 -8.22 3.82
C ASN A 73 5.42 -9.65 4.35
N ARG A 74 4.35 -9.88 5.12
CA ARG A 74 3.90 -11.23 5.49
C ARG A 74 3.72 -12.13 4.27
N TYR A 75 3.18 -11.59 3.17
CA TYR A 75 2.86 -12.35 1.96
C TYR A 75 3.88 -12.12 0.83
N THR A 76 5.13 -11.81 1.19
CA THR A 76 6.24 -11.61 0.23
C THR A 76 6.28 -12.72 -0.83
N LYS A 77 6.17 -13.99 -0.43
CA LYS A 77 6.20 -15.14 -1.35
C LYS A 77 5.05 -15.11 -2.37
N SER A 78 3.86 -14.74 -1.94
CA SER A 78 2.70 -14.57 -2.82
C SER A 78 2.92 -13.48 -3.86
N TYR A 79 3.43 -12.32 -3.44
CA TYR A 79 3.72 -11.22 -4.36
C TYR A 79 4.83 -11.58 -5.36
N LEU A 80 5.90 -12.24 -4.91
CA LEU A 80 6.96 -12.75 -5.79
C LEU A 80 6.40 -13.76 -6.80
N SER A 81 5.48 -14.63 -6.38
CA SER A 81 4.83 -15.62 -7.24
C SER A 81 3.93 -14.95 -8.29
N LEU A 82 3.15 -13.93 -7.91
CA LEU A 82 2.36 -13.13 -8.86
C LEU A 82 3.25 -12.40 -9.87
N ALA A 83 4.34 -11.77 -9.42
CA ALA A 83 5.31 -11.13 -10.29
C ALA A 83 5.98 -12.15 -11.24
N LYS A 84 6.25 -13.36 -10.75
CA LYS A 84 6.83 -14.45 -11.55
C LYS A 84 5.89 -14.91 -12.68
N LEU A 85 4.59 -15.04 -12.41
CA LEU A 85 3.59 -15.36 -13.43
C LEU A 85 3.58 -14.33 -14.57
N ILE A 86 3.63 -13.03 -14.23
CA ILE A 86 3.71 -11.95 -15.23
C ILE A 86 5.02 -12.01 -16.00
N TYR A 87 6.15 -12.22 -15.30
CA TYR A 87 7.46 -12.35 -15.93
C TYR A 87 7.50 -13.49 -16.96
N ASP A 88 6.99 -14.67 -16.59
CA ASP A 88 7.02 -15.85 -17.44
C ASP A 88 6.13 -15.72 -18.67
N GLU A 89 4.95 -15.14 -18.50
CA GLU A 89 3.98 -15.02 -19.59
C GLU A 89 4.32 -13.89 -20.57
N TYR A 90 4.79 -12.75 -20.07
CA TYR A 90 5.00 -11.55 -20.87
C TYR A 90 6.48 -11.23 -21.16
N HIS A 91 7.41 -12.04 -20.63
CA HIS A 91 8.86 -11.88 -20.80
C HIS A 91 9.35 -10.47 -20.45
N VAL A 92 8.87 -9.93 -19.32
CA VAL A 92 9.21 -8.59 -18.86
C VAL A 92 10.69 -8.51 -18.54
N GLU A 93 11.45 -7.70 -19.30
CA GLU A 93 12.86 -7.41 -19.02
C GLU A 93 13.07 -5.94 -18.63
N GLY A 94 14.10 -5.66 -17.84
CA GLY A 94 14.53 -4.28 -17.56
C GLY A 94 13.52 -3.53 -16.71
N VAL A 95 12.95 -4.19 -15.71
CA VAL A 95 12.23 -3.55 -14.61
C VAL A 95 13.25 -2.63 -13.92
N ILE A 96 13.05 -1.32 -14.00
CA ILE A 96 13.90 -0.38 -13.27
C ILE A 96 13.22 -0.27 -11.92
N ASN A 97 13.53 -1.20 -11.03
CA ASN A 97 12.90 -1.17 -9.73
C ASN A 97 13.54 -0.04 -8.92
N ILE A 98 12.71 0.94 -8.54
CA ILE A 98 13.10 1.98 -7.59
C ILE A 98 13.42 1.33 -6.23
N TYR A 99 12.89 0.12 -5.97
CA TYR A 99 13.03 -0.62 -4.72
C TYR A 99 14.06 -1.76 -4.87
N TYR A 100 15.25 -1.55 -4.29
CA TYR A 100 16.33 -2.54 -4.28
C TYR A 100 15.96 -3.89 -3.63
N VAL A 101 15.04 -3.89 -2.65
CA VAL A 101 14.73 -5.06 -1.83
C VAL A 101 13.90 -6.10 -2.59
N PRO A 102 12.74 -5.76 -3.22
CA PRO A 102 11.99 -6.72 -4.02
C PRO A 102 12.82 -7.39 -5.13
N ASP A 103 13.69 -6.65 -5.81
CA ASP A 103 14.58 -7.20 -6.84
C ASP A 103 15.54 -8.25 -6.29
N PHE A 104 16.14 -7.96 -5.13
CA PHE A 104 16.99 -8.94 -4.45
C PHE A 104 16.21 -10.18 -4.03
N LEU A 105 15.00 -10.01 -3.47
CA LEU A 105 14.16 -11.13 -3.04
C LEU A 105 13.74 -12.00 -4.22
N PHE A 106 13.39 -11.38 -5.35
CA PHE A 106 13.05 -12.09 -6.59
C PHE A 106 14.23 -12.89 -7.14
N TYR A 107 15.43 -12.29 -7.12
CA TYR A 107 16.66 -12.99 -7.49
C TYR A 107 16.97 -14.16 -6.54
N LYS A 108 16.82 -13.96 -5.23
CA LYS A 108 17.06 -15.01 -4.22
C LYS A 108 16.12 -16.21 -4.41
N GLU A 109 14.86 -15.97 -4.74
CA GLU A 109 13.84 -17.02 -4.91
C GLU A 109 13.96 -17.74 -6.25
N TYR A 110 14.18 -17.02 -7.35
CA TYR A 110 14.08 -17.59 -8.71
C TYR A 110 15.39 -17.57 -9.52
N GLY A 111 16.46 -16.94 -9.02
CA GLY A 111 17.72 -16.77 -9.75
C GLY A 111 17.64 -15.78 -10.93
N ILE A 112 16.59 -14.95 -10.98
CA ILE A 112 16.32 -14.02 -12.09
C ILE A 112 16.64 -12.59 -11.66
N LYS A 113 17.46 -11.90 -12.45
CA LYS A 113 17.80 -10.49 -12.23
C LYS A 113 16.86 -9.59 -13.04
N LEU A 114 16.04 -8.80 -12.35
CA LEU A 114 15.05 -7.91 -12.97
C LEU A 114 15.69 -6.61 -13.49
N ASP A 115 16.41 -5.90 -12.63
CA ASP A 115 17.24 -4.77 -13.01
C ASP A 115 18.65 -5.22 -13.43
N LYS A 116 19.01 -4.94 -14.68
CA LYS A 116 20.35 -5.25 -15.21
C LYS A 116 21.41 -4.28 -14.66
N SER A 117 21.03 -3.10 -14.19
CA SER A 117 21.93 -2.02 -13.76
C SER A 117 22.40 -2.12 -12.30
N GLY A 118 21.60 -2.69 -11.39
CA GLY A 118 21.91 -2.77 -9.97
C GLY A 118 23.08 -3.71 -9.61
N PHE A 119 24.06 -3.18 -8.88
CA PHE A 119 24.97 -3.96 -8.04
C PHE A 119 24.28 -4.23 -6.70
N PHE A 120 24.16 -5.50 -6.29
CA PHE A 120 23.80 -5.82 -4.91
C PHE A 120 25.02 -5.53 -4.02
N GLY A 121 25.07 -4.37 -3.39
CA GLY A 121 26.12 -4.09 -2.39
C GLY A 121 25.96 -5.02 -1.19
N ASN A 122 27.08 -5.53 -0.64
CA ASN A 122 27.05 -6.43 0.53
C ASN A 122 26.44 -5.79 1.79
N HIS A 123 26.40 -4.46 1.87
CA HIS A 123 25.81 -3.74 3.01
C HIS A 123 24.27 -3.64 2.94
N ASP A 124 23.65 -4.04 1.82
CA ASP A 124 22.21 -3.85 1.61
C ASP A 124 21.34 -5.04 2.06
N LEU A 125 21.95 -6.12 2.54
CA LEU A 125 21.32 -7.42 2.75
C LEU A 125 21.20 -7.83 4.23
N GLU A 126 21.67 -7.00 5.16
CA GLU A 126 21.49 -7.26 6.59
C GLU A 126 19.98 -7.27 6.94
N ASN A 127 19.57 -8.24 7.76
CA ASN A 127 18.20 -8.37 8.29
C ASN A 127 17.09 -8.64 7.26
N LEU A 128 17.39 -9.38 6.18
CA LEU A 128 16.37 -9.91 5.26
C LEU A 128 15.81 -11.28 5.69
N ASP A 129 16.54 -12.06 6.49
CA ASP A 129 16.09 -13.36 7.02
C ASP A 129 15.48 -13.25 8.44
N ILE A 130 15.00 -12.07 8.81
CA ILE A 130 14.42 -11.79 10.13
C ILE A 130 13.13 -12.58 10.43
N HIS A 131 12.46 -13.08 9.39
CA HIS A 131 11.24 -13.92 9.52
C HIS A 131 11.51 -15.41 9.40
N SER A 132 12.80 -15.80 9.46
CA SER A 132 13.19 -17.21 9.58
C SER A 132 12.57 -17.86 10.80
N GLU A 133 12.47 -19.19 10.76
CA GLU A 133 11.95 -20.00 11.86
C GLU A 133 12.70 -19.69 13.16
N ASN A 134 11.98 -19.72 14.29
CA ASN A 134 12.55 -19.44 15.62
C ASN A 134 13.08 -18.02 15.83
N THR A 135 12.45 -17.02 15.20
CA THR A 135 12.67 -15.61 15.51
C THR A 135 11.47 -14.98 16.23
N ILE A 136 11.73 -14.01 17.10
CA ILE A 136 10.67 -13.23 17.76
C ILE A 136 9.82 -12.45 16.74
N TYR A 137 10.44 -12.00 15.64
CA TYR A 137 9.77 -11.26 14.59
C TYR A 137 8.80 -12.15 13.80
N ARG A 138 9.13 -13.43 13.56
CA ARG A 138 8.18 -14.40 13.01
C ARG A 138 7.01 -14.64 13.96
N ALA A 139 7.27 -14.76 15.26
CA ALA A 139 6.21 -14.92 16.25
C ALA A 139 5.23 -13.73 16.22
N ILE A 140 5.73 -12.49 16.17
CA ILE A 140 4.90 -11.30 15.97
C ILE A 140 4.16 -11.38 14.63
N MET A 141 4.86 -11.66 13.53
CA MET A 141 4.28 -11.67 12.18
C MET A 141 3.07 -12.60 12.05
N TYR A 142 3.05 -13.73 12.77
CA TYR A 142 1.91 -14.67 12.76
C TYR A 142 1.04 -14.60 14.02
N ASN A 143 1.26 -13.61 14.90
CA ASN A 143 0.59 -13.49 16.18
C ASN A 143 0.67 -14.78 17.04
N ASP A 144 1.81 -15.48 16.99
CA ASP A 144 2.07 -16.70 17.76
C ASP A 144 2.47 -16.34 19.19
N LEU A 145 1.46 -16.26 20.06
CA LEU A 145 1.62 -15.90 21.47
C LEU A 145 2.52 -16.89 22.23
N GLU A 146 2.41 -18.19 21.96
CA GLU A 146 3.16 -19.23 22.69
C GLU A 146 4.66 -19.09 22.43
N SER A 147 5.06 -19.02 21.16
CA SER A 147 6.45 -18.76 20.79
C SER A 147 6.93 -17.42 21.32
N PHE A 148 6.10 -16.38 21.25
CA PHE A 148 6.44 -15.05 21.73
C PHE A 148 6.72 -15.03 23.24
N ILE A 149 5.90 -15.70 24.05
CA ILE A 149 6.13 -15.85 25.50
C ILE A 149 7.50 -16.47 25.77
N ILE A 150 7.83 -17.56 25.09
CA ILE A 150 9.13 -18.23 25.23
C ILE A 150 10.28 -17.24 24.96
N PHE A 151 10.19 -16.40 23.93
CA PHE A 151 11.22 -15.37 23.68
C PHE A 151 11.32 -14.35 24.81
N THR A 152 10.19 -13.89 25.34
CA THR A 152 10.16 -12.87 26.40
C THR A 152 10.65 -13.37 27.75
N GLU A 153 10.73 -14.69 27.95
CA GLU A 153 11.19 -15.33 29.18
C GLU A 153 12.66 -15.77 29.13
N ARG A 154 13.33 -15.62 27.99
CA ARG A 154 14.76 -15.94 27.87
C ARG A 154 15.61 -14.95 28.65
N ASP A 155 16.65 -15.48 29.29
CA ASP A 155 17.71 -14.66 29.89
C ASP A 155 18.30 -13.71 28.84
N GLY A 156 18.37 -12.42 29.18
CA GLY A 156 18.88 -11.38 28.28
C GLY A 156 17.87 -10.81 27.28
N PHE A 157 16.58 -11.14 27.39
CA PHE A 157 15.54 -10.48 26.59
C PHE A 157 15.53 -8.96 26.82
N ASP A 158 15.77 -8.20 25.74
CA ASP A 158 15.63 -6.74 25.74
C ASP A 158 14.24 -6.33 25.24
N LYS A 159 13.40 -5.89 26.18
CA LYS A 159 12.05 -5.38 25.87
C LYS A 159 12.06 -4.11 25.01
N ASN A 160 13.18 -3.37 24.99
CA ASN A 160 13.32 -2.13 24.24
C ASN A 160 14.04 -2.33 22.91
N GLN A 161 14.31 -3.59 22.51
CA GLN A 161 14.99 -3.88 21.26
C GLN A 161 14.24 -3.28 20.07
N LYS A 162 15.00 -2.84 19.07
CA LYS A 162 14.47 -2.26 17.84
C LYS A 162 14.99 -2.99 16.63
N LEU A 163 14.11 -3.21 15.68
CA LEU A 163 14.41 -3.82 14.39
C LEU A 163 14.65 -2.74 13.34
N LYS A 164 15.86 -2.73 12.77
CA LYS A 164 16.16 -2.02 11.53
C LYS A 164 16.21 -3.03 10.39
N SER A 165 15.23 -2.96 9.49
CA SER A 165 15.17 -3.82 8.31
C SER A 165 14.55 -3.05 7.15
N LYS A 166 15.10 -3.28 5.96
CA LYS A 166 14.58 -2.71 4.72
C LYS A 166 13.34 -3.43 4.19
N LEU A 167 12.88 -4.49 4.86
CA LEU A 167 11.61 -5.17 4.57
C LEU A 167 10.39 -4.35 5.01
N TYR A 168 10.59 -3.33 5.83
CA TYR A 168 9.56 -2.44 6.33
C TYR A 168 9.78 -1.02 5.78
N PRO A 169 8.76 -0.15 5.85
CA PRO A 169 8.94 1.26 5.55
C PRO A 169 10.08 1.85 6.38
N TYR A 170 10.85 2.75 5.77
CA TYR A 170 12.08 3.23 6.40
C TYR A 170 11.78 4.03 7.67
N THR A 171 12.49 3.69 8.75
CA THR A 171 12.55 4.51 9.96
C THR A 171 14.01 4.67 10.40
N GLY A 172 14.43 5.90 10.70
CA GLY A 172 15.82 6.15 11.13
C GLY A 172 16.19 5.43 12.45
N LYS A 173 15.18 5.14 13.29
CA LYS A 173 15.36 4.53 14.62
C LYS A 173 15.08 3.02 14.66
N GLY A 174 14.47 2.44 13.62
CA GLY A 174 13.92 1.08 13.66
C GLY A 174 12.63 0.96 14.46
N TYR A 175 11.97 -0.18 14.34
CA TYR A 175 10.68 -0.48 14.96
C TYR A 175 10.85 -1.23 16.28
N SER A 176 10.15 -0.79 17.32
CA SER A 176 9.97 -1.56 18.56
C SER A 176 9.12 -2.81 18.33
N LEU A 177 9.16 -3.75 19.26
CA LEU A 177 8.29 -4.94 19.20
C LEU A 177 6.80 -4.56 19.18
N LEU A 178 6.39 -3.51 19.90
CA LEU A 178 4.99 -3.08 19.94
C LEU A 178 4.56 -2.48 18.60
N GLU A 179 5.41 -1.67 17.97
CA GLU A 179 5.16 -1.11 16.63
C GLU A 179 5.08 -2.23 15.58
N LEU A 180 5.92 -3.27 15.68
CA LEU A 180 5.81 -4.45 14.82
C LEU A 180 4.49 -5.21 15.04
N CYS A 181 4.00 -5.31 16.28
CA CYS A 181 2.68 -5.87 16.53
C CYS A 181 1.57 -5.05 15.87
N CYS A 182 1.67 -3.71 15.87
CA CYS A 182 0.73 -2.85 15.16
C CYS A 182 0.76 -3.08 13.65
N TYR A 183 1.95 -3.09 13.03
CA TYR A 183 2.12 -3.34 11.59
C TYR A 183 1.52 -4.68 11.16
N HIS A 184 1.76 -5.75 11.93
CA HIS A 184 1.29 -7.09 11.59
C HIS A 184 -0.14 -7.40 12.07
N GLY A 185 -0.75 -6.51 12.85
CA GLY A 185 -2.03 -6.81 13.50
C GLY A 185 -1.96 -7.93 14.55
N ALA A 186 -0.81 -8.09 15.21
CA ALA A 186 -0.51 -9.16 16.18
C ALA A 186 -1.07 -8.84 17.58
N VAL A 187 -2.38 -8.99 17.74
CA VAL A 187 -3.12 -8.49 18.90
C VAL A 187 -2.74 -9.16 20.21
N ASP A 188 -2.39 -10.45 20.20
CA ASP A 188 -2.04 -11.18 21.42
C ASP A 188 -0.64 -10.81 21.89
N CYS A 189 0.31 -10.73 20.96
CA CYS A 189 1.66 -10.23 21.24
C CYS A 189 1.62 -8.77 21.73
N PHE A 190 0.77 -7.93 21.12
CA PHE A 190 0.54 -6.55 21.55
C PHE A 190 0.03 -6.47 22.99
N LYS A 191 -1.00 -7.25 23.33
CA LYS A 191 -1.57 -7.33 24.69
C LYS A 191 -0.51 -7.75 25.71
N LEU A 192 0.30 -8.76 25.41
CA LEU A 192 1.40 -9.19 26.29
C LEU A 192 2.39 -8.06 26.54
N LEU A 193 2.84 -7.36 25.49
CA LEU A 193 3.77 -6.24 25.61
C LEU A 193 3.22 -5.07 26.44
N ARG A 194 1.92 -4.78 26.32
CA ARG A 194 1.24 -3.75 27.10
C ARG A 194 1.10 -4.15 28.58
N THR A 195 0.67 -5.38 28.84
CA THR A 195 0.35 -5.85 30.20
C THR A 195 1.58 -6.22 31.02
N LYS A 196 2.53 -6.96 30.45
CA LYS A 196 3.72 -7.47 31.16
C LYS A 196 4.82 -6.42 31.25
N PHE A 197 5.00 -5.61 30.20
CA PHE A 197 6.16 -4.72 30.07
C PHE A 197 5.82 -3.23 30.12
N ASN A 198 4.53 -2.87 30.16
CA ASN A 198 4.05 -1.49 30.07
C ASN A 198 4.62 -0.75 28.85
N SER A 199 4.75 -1.46 27.72
CA SER A 199 5.35 -0.91 26.50
C SER A 199 4.54 0.28 26.01
N GLU A 200 5.15 1.45 25.86
CA GLU A 200 4.47 2.70 25.51
C GLU A 200 3.81 2.64 24.12
N ILE A 201 2.57 3.13 24.01
CA ILE A 201 1.90 3.31 22.72
C ILE A 201 2.37 4.64 22.13
N THR A 202 3.16 4.57 21.06
CA THR A 202 3.68 5.74 20.34
C THR A 202 2.74 6.19 19.23
N GLN A 203 2.94 7.39 18.66
CA GLN A 203 2.22 7.83 17.46
C GLN A 203 2.39 6.82 16.31
N ARG A 204 3.61 6.30 16.13
CA ARG A 204 3.91 5.25 15.15
C ARG A 204 3.11 3.96 15.39
N CYS A 205 2.79 3.60 16.64
CA CYS A 205 1.87 2.48 16.90
C CYS A 205 0.49 2.73 16.30
N LEU A 206 -0.04 3.95 16.40
CA LEU A 206 -1.34 4.30 15.81
C LEU A 206 -1.27 4.24 14.28
N GLU A 207 -0.30 4.92 13.68
CA GLU A 207 -0.06 4.94 12.23
C GLU A 207 0.01 3.51 11.64
N LEU A 208 0.85 2.65 12.23
CA LEU A 208 1.00 1.26 11.77
C LEU A 208 -0.22 0.40 12.05
N SER A 209 -1.02 0.71 13.08
CA SER A 209 -2.25 -0.03 13.37
C SER A 209 -3.32 0.19 12.31
N VAL A 210 -3.33 1.37 11.67
CA VAL A 210 -4.18 1.66 10.50
C VAL A 210 -3.75 0.78 9.33
N LEU A 211 -2.45 0.70 9.03
CA LEU A 211 -1.93 -0.18 7.98
C LEU A 211 -2.23 -1.66 8.26
N GLY A 212 -1.97 -2.13 9.49
CA GLY A 212 -2.17 -3.52 9.88
C GLY A 212 -3.64 -3.94 9.95
N GLY A 213 -4.56 -2.99 10.07
CA GLY A 213 -6.01 -3.22 9.98
C GLY A 213 -6.61 -4.05 11.10
N ASN A 214 -5.92 -4.20 12.24
CA ASN A 214 -6.48 -4.84 13.42
C ASN A 214 -7.26 -3.80 14.26
N GLN A 215 -8.59 -3.89 14.21
CA GLN A 215 -9.49 -2.94 14.89
C GLN A 215 -9.25 -2.83 16.40
N GLU A 216 -8.88 -3.93 17.07
CA GLU A 216 -8.64 -3.92 18.52
C GLU A 216 -7.36 -3.14 18.86
N ILE A 217 -6.27 -3.37 18.12
CA ILE A 217 -5.02 -2.62 18.30
C ILE A 217 -5.25 -1.14 17.99
N MET A 218 -5.91 -0.83 16.87
CA MET A 218 -6.18 0.55 16.46
C MET A 218 -7.02 1.28 17.50
N SER A 219 -8.11 0.65 17.99
CA SER A 219 -8.97 1.22 19.03
C SER A 219 -8.22 1.46 20.34
N GLU A 220 -7.27 0.60 20.70
CA GLU A 220 -6.42 0.83 21.87
C GLU A 220 -5.46 2.00 21.63
N CYS A 221 -4.84 2.10 20.45
CA CYS A 221 -3.92 3.19 20.12
C CYS A 221 -4.60 4.56 20.14
N LEU A 222 -5.82 4.66 19.64
CA LEU A 222 -6.64 5.88 19.62
C LEU A 222 -6.97 6.43 21.03
N LYS A 223 -6.83 5.62 22.09
CA LYS A 223 -7.02 6.11 23.47
C LYS A 223 -5.87 6.98 23.96
N TYR A 224 -4.69 6.87 23.34
CA TYR A 224 -3.46 7.55 23.77
C TYR A 224 -2.94 8.54 22.73
N GLN A 225 -3.23 8.31 21.45
CA GLN A 225 -2.71 9.06 20.32
C GLN A 225 -3.84 9.64 19.47
N LYS A 226 -3.53 10.65 18.67
CA LYS A 226 -4.48 11.25 17.72
C LYS A 226 -4.03 10.97 16.30
N PRO A 227 -4.95 10.62 15.38
CA PRO A 227 -4.62 10.47 13.98
C PRO A 227 -3.98 11.72 13.39
N ASP A 228 -3.03 11.52 12.48
CA ASP A 228 -2.29 12.52 11.74
C ASP A 228 -2.24 12.19 10.23
N TYR A 229 -1.42 12.92 9.47
CA TYR A 229 -1.29 12.70 8.03
C TYR A 229 -0.71 11.32 7.68
N ASP A 230 0.24 10.80 8.48
CA ASP A 230 0.80 9.45 8.28
C ASP A 230 -0.29 8.37 8.46
N CYS A 231 -1.26 8.59 9.36
CA CYS A 231 -2.43 7.71 9.47
C CYS A 231 -3.27 7.69 8.17
N MET A 232 -3.46 8.85 7.51
CA MET A 232 -4.18 8.93 6.24
C MET A 232 -3.40 8.26 5.11
N GLU A 233 -2.09 8.48 5.03
CA GLU A 233 -1.23 7.80 4.05
C GLU A 233 -1.35 6.28 4.21
N TYR A 234 -1.21 5.75 5.43
CA TYR A 234 -1.35 4.31 5.68
C TYR A 234 -2.77 3.78 5.44
N ALA A 235 -3.81 4.59 5.64
CA ALA A 235 -5.17 4.21 5.25
C ALA A 235 -5.29 4.06 3.72
N ILE A 236 -4.71 4.99 2.96
CA ILE A 236 -4.63 4.93 1.49
C ILE A 236 -3.83 3.70 1.04
N ILE A 237 -2.64 3.46 1.60
CA ILE A 237 -1.81 2.28 1.31
C ILE A 237 -2.55 0.97 1.62
N SER A 238 -3.34 0.92 2.69
CA SER A 238 -4.07 -0.30 3.08
C SER A 238 -5.23 -0.64 2.13
N HIS A 239 -5.57 0.24 1.18
CA HIS A 239 -6.75 0.13 0.33
C HIS A 239 -8.05 -0.05 1.14
N ASN A 240 -8.11 0.46 2.37
CA ASN A 240 -9.27 0.36 3.24
C ASN A 240 -10.06 1.67 3.23
N ILE A 241 -11.09 1.73 2.38
CA ILE A 241 -11.91 2.93 2.20
C ILE A 241 -12.66 3.34 3.47
N ASP A 242 -12.99 2.38 4.35
CA ASP A 242 -13.65 2.67 5.62
C ASP A 242 -12.71 3.44 6.55
N PHE A 243 -11.41 3.14 6.54
CA PHE A 243 -10.43 3.89 7.31
C PHE A 243 -10.17 5.28 6.73
N VAL A 244 -10.09 5.41 5.41
CA VAL A 244 -9.92 6.71 4.75
C VAL A 244 -11.10 7.63 5.08
N THR A 245 -12.34 7.13 4.92
CA THR A 245 -13.54 7.91 5.23
C THR A 245 -13.68 8.20 6.72
N PHE A 246 -13.32 7.26 7.61
CA PHE A 246 -13.27 7.49 9.05
C PHE A 246 -12.30 8.63 9.42
N LEU A 247 -11.06 8.60 8.93
CA LEU A 247 -10.07 9.64 9.22
C LEU A 247 -10.48 11.01 8.67
N MET A 248 -11.07 11.03 7.48
CA MET A 248 -11.58 12.25 6.88
C MET A 248 -12.77 12.83 7.66
N ASN A 249 -13.77 12.02 8.00
CA ASN A 249 -15.01 12.50 8.60
C ASN A 249 -14.89 12.79 10.10
N GLU A 250 -14.20 11.93 10.85
CA GLU A 250 -14.13 12.04 12.32
C GLU A 250 -12.98 12.93 12.78
N TYR A 251 -11.91 13.05 11.96
CA TYR A 251 -10.70 13.81 12.32
C TYR A 251 -10.39 14.95 11.35
N ASN A 252 -11.19 15.16 10.30
CA ASN A 252 -10.97 16.21 9.28
C ASN A 252 -9.58 16.14 8.63
N ILE A 253 -9.02 14.94 8.49
CA ILE A 253 -7.73 14.76 7.81
C ILE A 253 -7.98 14.72 6.29
N LYS A 254 -7.33 15.62 5.54
CA LYS A 254 -7.49 15.70 4.08
C LYS A 254 -6.90 14.45 3.42
N ILE A 255 -7.61 13.88 2.45
CA ILE A 255 -7.08 12.85 1.56
C ILE A 255 -6.00 13.48 0.67
N LEU A 256 -4.83 12.84 0.60
CA LEU A 256 -3.69 13.29 -0.20
C LEU A 256 -3.75 12.64 -1.58
N LEU A 257 -4.13 13.40 -2.62
CA LEU A 257 -4.33 12.86 -3.98
C LEU A 257 -3.07 12.28 -4.61
N MET A 258 -1.90 12.84 -4.29
CA MET A 258 -0.60 12.32 -4.73
C MET A 258 -0.39 10.90 -4.21
N GLU A 259 -0.66 10.65 -2.93
CA GLU A 259 -0.57 9.32 -2.32
C GLU A 259 -1.59 8.35 -2.94
N CYS A 260 -2.80 8.82 -3.28
CA CYS A 260 -3.75 7.98 -4.02
C CYS A 260 -3.19 7.53 -5.38
N GLY A 261 -2.46 8.40 -6.07
CA GLY A 261 -1.78 8.08 -7.31
C GLY A 261 -0.64 7.07 -7.11
N TRP A 262 0.30 7.36 -6.22
CA TRP A 262 1.47 6.51 -5.94
C TRP A 262 1.11 5.10 -5.48
N TYR A 263 0.01 4.96 -4.74
CA TYR A 263 -0.47 3.67 -4.26
C TYR A 263 -1.63 3.12 -5.08
N ASN A 264 -1.93 3.67 -6.26
CA ASN A 264 -2.97 3.17 -7.15
C ASN A 264 -4.37 3.06 -6.49
N ASN A 265 -4.64 3.87 -5.47
CA ASN A 265 -5.90 3.87 -4.72
C ASN A 265 -6.89 4.88 -5.30
N LEU A 266 -7.45 4.51 -6.45
CA LEU A 266 -8.45 5.33 -7.15
C LEU A 266 -9.76 5.46 -6.33
N ASP A 267 -10.08 4.50 -5.46
CA ASP A 267 -11.29 4.56 -4.63
C ASP A 267 -11.25 5.78 -3.68
N SER A 268 -10.12 5.97 -3.00
CA SER A 268 -9.89 7.09 -2.09
C SER A 268 -9.83 8.43 -2.83
N PHE A 269 -9.25 8.43 -4.02
CA PHE A 269 -9.28 9.58 -4.92
C PHE A 269 -10.71 9.97 -5.30
N LEU A 270 -11.57 9.01 -5.60
CA LEU A 270 -12.98 9.27 -5.92
C LEU A 270 -13.77 9.77 -4.72
N VAL A 271 -13.48 9.30 -3.50
CA VAL A 271 -14.04 9.87 -2.26
C VAL A 271 -13.64 11.34 -2.10
N TYR A 272 -12.37 11.68 -2.34
CA TYR A 272 -11.93 13.07 -2.30
C TYR A 272 -12.71 13.94 -3.29
N PHE A 273 -12.84 13.48 -4.54
CA PHE A 273 -13.56 14.22 -5.57
C PHE A 273 -15.03 14.42 -5.20
N ASP A 274 -15.69 13.39 -4.68
CA ASP A 274 -17.09 13.45 -4.27
C ASP A 274 -17.33 14.50 -3.18
N GLN A 275 -16.43 14.57 -2.19
CA GLN A 275 -16.56 15.47 -1.05
C GLN A 275 -16.17 16.91 -1.36
N THR A 276 -15.14 17.12 -2.20
CA THR A 276 -14.61 18.46 -2.46
C THR A 276 -15.14 19.08 -3.75
N ASN A 277 -15.57 18.25 -4.70
CA ASN A 277 -15.88 18.62 -6.08
C ASN A 277 -14.74 19.41 -6.76
N ASN A 278 -13.49 19.28 -6.27
CA ASN A 278 -12.32 19.98 -6.81
C ASN A 278 -11.75 19.26 -8.04
N PHE A 279 -12.46 19.37 -9.16
CA PHE A 279 -12.08 18.71 -10.42
C PHE A 279 -10.77 19.24 -11.02
N ASN A 280 -10.32 20.46 -10.68
CA ASN A 280 -9.03 20.99 -11.14
C ASN A 280 -7.86 20.23 -10.51
N GLU A 281 -7.89 20.06 -9.19
CA GLU A 281 -6.87 19.30 -8.47
C GLU A 281 -6.94 17.81 -8.85
N CYS A 282 -8.15 17.26 -8.99
CA CYS A 282 -8.34 15.89 -9.46
C CYS A 282 -7.79 15.70 -10.89
N PHE A 283 -7.94 16.67 -11.79
CA PHE A 283 -7.37 16.57 -13.13
C PHE A 283 -5.84 16.39 -13.09
N VAL A 284 -5.13 17.18 -12.29
CA VAL A 284 -3.67 17.09 -12.14
C VAL A 284 -3.24 15.68 -11.73
N TYR A 285 -3.80 15.17 -10.63
CA TYR A 285 -3.40 13.88 -10.06
C TYR A 285 -4.04 12.67 -10.75
N SER A 286 -5.07 12.86 -11.59
CA SER A 286 -5.69 11.76 -12.35
C SER A 286 -4.72 11.07 -13.32
N SER A 287 -3.66 11.79 -13.71
CA SER A 287 -2.63 11.28 -14.61
C SER A 287 -1.77 10.17 -13.99
N GLU A 288 -1.64 10.12 -12.66
CA GLU A 288 -0.89 9.09 -11.93
C GLU A 288 -1.47 7.69 -12.17
N PHE A 289 -2.79 7.58 -12.33
CA PHE A 289 -3.45 6.29 -12.57
C PHE A 289 -3.24 5.75 -13.99
N ASN A 290 -2.67 6.54 -14.90
CA ASN A 290 -2.53 6.19 -16.32
C ASN A 290 -3.86 5.82 -17.01
N ILE A 291 -4.99 6.36 -16.52
CA ILE A 291 -6.34 6.16 -17.09
C ILE A 291 -6.74 7.40 -17.89
N ILE A 292 -6.59 7.33 -19.22
CA ILE A 292 -6.88 8.46 -20.11
C ILE A 292 -8.32 8.95 -19.96
N SER A 293 -9.30 8.04 -19.87
CA SER A 293 -10.72 8.44 -19.75
C SER A 293 -11.02 9.16 -18.43
N LEU A 294 -10.22 8.96 -17.38
CA LEU A 294 -10.35 9.67 -16.11
C LEU A 294 -9.87 11.12 -16.25
N CYS A 295 -8.75 11.33 -16.95
CA CYS A 295 -8.28 12.67 -17.31
C CYS A 295 -9.30 13.40 -18.19
N GLU A 296 -9.82 12.72 -19.23
CA GLU A 296 -10.86 13.24 -20.13
C GLU A 296 -12.15 13.60 -19.39
N TYR A 297 -12.54 12.81 -18.38
CA TYR A 297 -13.68 13.10 -17.52
C TYR A 297 -13.51 14.46 -16.82
N PHE A 298 -12.38 14.70 -16.14
CA PHE A 298 -12.17 15.97 -15.46
C PHE A 298 -12.02 17.16 -16.43
N LEU A 299 -11.42 16.95 -17.61
CA LEU A 299 -11.42 17.97 -18.67
C LEU A 299 -12.84 18.32 -19.14
N SER A 300 -13.73 17.32 -19.26
CA SER A 300 -15.12 17.54 -19.65
C SER A 300 -15.92 18.37 -18.62
N LEU A 301 -15.47 18.38 -17.36
CA LEU A 301 -16.02 19.23 -16.30
C LEU A 301 -15.47 20.67 -16.34
N GLY A 302 -14.54 20.97 -17.25
CA GLY A 302 -13.93 22.28 -17.40
C GLY A 302 -12.62 22.47 -16.62
N ALA A 303 -11.93 21.38 -16.28
CA ALA A 303 -10.64 21.48 -15.61
C ALA A 303 -9.61 22.31 -16.41
N ASN A 304 -8.85 23.14 -15.69
CA ASN A 304 -7.80 23.96 -16.27
C ASN A 304 -6.60 23.10 -16.67
N ILE A 305 -6.27 23.05 -17.96
CA ILE A 305 -5.11 22.30 -18.47
C ILE A 305 -3.77 22.84 -17.95
N ASN A 306 -3.73 24.10 -17.50
CA ASN A 306 -2.54 24.74 -16.95
C ASN A 306 -2.50 24.68 -15.41
N GLU A 307 -3.41 23.95 -14.79
CA GLU A 307 -3.38 23.75 -13.34
C GLU A 307 -2.09 23.03 -12.95
N LYS A 308 -1.48 23.48 -11.84
CA LYS A 308 -0.27 22.89 -11.30
C LYS A 308 -0.58 22.26 -9.95
N GLY A 309 -0.01 21.10 -9.68
CA GLY A 309 0.00 20.54 -8.35
C GLY A 309 0.87 21.36 -7.39
N ASP A 310 0.80 21.03 -6.11
CA ASP A 310 1.55 21.70 -5.03
C ASP A 310 3.08 21.66 -5.23
N TRP A 311 3.58 20.76 -6.08
CA TRP A 311 5.00 20.56 -6.37
C TRP A 311 5.50 21.23 -7.66
N GLU A 312 4.71 22.14 -8.26
CA GLU A 312 5.05 22.97 -9.44
C GLU A 312 5.51 22.26 -10.72
N GLU A 313 5.65 20.93 -10.74
CA GLU A 313 5.86 20.17 -11.97
C GLU A 313 4.51 19.92 -12.67
N PRO A 314 4.33 20.39 -13.92
CA PRO A 314 3.33 19.80 -14.78
C PRO A 314 3.69 18.32 -14.88
N LEU A 315 2.79 17.40 -14.47
CA LEU A 315 2.97 15.96 -14.69
C LEU A 315 3.18 15.74 -16.20
N PHE A 316 4.45 15.68 -16.58
CA PHE A 316 4.98 16.08 -17.89
C PHE A 316 4.56 15.11 -19.00
N ILE A 317 4.01 13.96 -18.62
CA ILE A 317 3.80 12.80 -19.48
C ILE A 317 2.44 12.87 -20.20
N LEU A 318 1.41 13.45 -19.58
CA LEU A 318 0.06 13.50 -20.19
C LEU A 318 -0.22 14.78 -20.98
N LEU A 319 0.47 15.88 -20.68
CA LEU A 319 0.44 17.10 -21.50
C LEU A 319 0.85 16.80 -22.95
N GLN A 320 1.83 15.91 -23.20
CA GLN A 320 2.23 15.56 -24.57
C GLN A 320 1.20 14.67 -25.31
N ILE A 321 0.49 13.77 -24.61
CA ILE A 321 -0.52 12.89 -25.22
C ILE A 321 -1.82 13.65 -25.51
N ILE A 322 -2.24 14.56 -24.62
CA ILE A 322 -3.43 15.41 -24.81
C ILE A 322 -3.19 16.46 -25.89
N ILE A 323 -1.98 17.03 -25.98
CA ILE A 323 -1.61 18.00 -27.04
C ILE A 323 -1.54 17.31 -28.41
N ALA A 324 -1.07 16.07 -28.52
CA ALA A 324 -0.95 15.35 -29.80
C ALA A 324 -2.29 14.91 -30.42
N LYS A 325 -3.41 14.98 -29.69
CA LYS A 325 -4.77 14.67 -30.19
C LYS A 325 -5.60 15.92 -30.56
N LYS A 326 -5.04 17.13 -30.46
CA LYS A 326 -5.61 18.37 -31.00
C LYS A 326 -4.91 18.79 -32.28
#